data_AF-A0A5K0VEH7-F1
#
_entry.id   AF-A0A5K0VEH7-F1
#
_cell.length_a   1.000
_cell.length_b   1.000
_cell.length_c   1.000
_cell.angle_alpha   90.00
_cell.angle_beta   90.00
_cell.angle_gamma   90.00
#
_symmetry.space_group_name_H-M   'P 1'
#
loop_
_entity.id
_entity.type
_entity.pdbx_description
1 polymer ?
#
loop_
_entity_poly.entity_id
_entity_poly.type
_entity_poly.pdbx_seq_one_letter_code
_entity_poly.pdbx_strand_id
1 'polypeptide(L)' 'KRVTEKATREQMEELRRASSDGIFRIWPLSILFCKDQPYSLLNKRPWFSSSRGQIYQAGSRDYAPLHNHDLSISFAKICA' A
#
# COMPACT_ATOMS: atom_id res chain seq x y z
N LYS A 1 -8.42 17.59 -16.38
CA LYS A 1 -9.83 17.15 -16.34
C LYS A 1 -9.89 15.91 -15.44
N ARG A 2 -10.44 15.99 -14.22
CA ARG A 2 -10.62 14.78 -13.38
C ARG A 2 -12.02 14.25 -13.66
N VAL A 3 -12.11 13.04 -14.20
CA VAL A 3 -13.37 12.33 -14.41
C VAL A 3 -13.63 11.53 -13.14
N THR A 4 -14.46 12.07 -12.27
CA THR A 4 -14.95 11.38 -11.07
C THR A 4 -16.46 11.45 -11.11
N GLU A 5 -17.10 10.28 -11.23
CA GLU A 5 -18.54 10.14 -11.32
C GLU A 5 -19.08 9.45 -10.07
N LYS A 6 -20.33 9.75 -9.74
CA LYS A 6 -21.01 9.11 -8.62
C LYS A 6 -21.34 7.67 -9.00
N ALA A 7 -20.81 6.71 -8.26
CA ALA A 7 -21.19 5.30 -8.37
C ALA A 7 -22.43 5.02 -7.50
N THR A 8 -23.31 4.14 -7.97
CA THR A 8 -24.37 3.57 -7.13
C THR A 8 -23.78 2.55 -6.15
N ARG A 9 -24.57 2.19 -5.14
CA ARG A 9 -24.15 1.18 -4.15
C ARG A 9 -23.94 -0.18 -4.81
N GLU A 10 -24.82 -0.55 -5.73
CA GLU A 10 -24.78 -1.83 -6.44
C GLU A 10 -23.52 -1.91 -7.31
N GLN A 11 -23.15 -0.84 -8.03
CA GLN A 11 -21.92 -0.75 -8.79
C GLN A 11 -20.67 -0.89 -7.90
N MET A 12 -20.69 -0.30 -6.70
CA MET A 12 -19.58 -0.42 -5.74
C MET A 12 -19.46 -1.82 -5.16
N GLU A 13 -20.59 -2.48 -4.87
CA GLU A 13 -20.63 -3.86 -4.39
C GLU A 13 -20.10 -4.83 -5.45
N GLU A 14 -20.45 -4.63 -6.72
CA GLU A 14 -19.94 -5.43 -7.83
C GLU A 14 -18.43 -5.26 -8.04
N LEU A 15 -17.94 -4.01 -8.03
CA LEU A 15 -16.49 -3.72 -8.10
C LEU A 15 -15.71 -4.39 -6.95
N ARG A 16 -16.29 -4.41 -5.74
CA ARG A 16 -15.67 -5.06 -4.59
C ARG A 16 -15.60 -6.57 -4.76
N ARG A 17 -16.66 -7.20 -5.29
CA ARG A 17 -16.67 -8.65 -5.58
C ARG A 17 -15.61 -8.99 -6.63
N ALA A 18 -15.58 -8.27 -7.75
CA ALA A 18 -14.58 -8.45 -8.80
C ALA A 18 -13.13 -8.27 -8.29
N SER A 19 -12.91 -7.37 -7.34
CA SER A 19 -11.59 -7.16 -6.70
C SER A 19 -11.18 -8.29 -5.74
N SER A 20 -12.12 -9.14 -5.34
CA SER A 20 -11.94 -10.22 -4.36
C SER A 20 -11.68 -11.58 -5.03
N ASP A 21 -12.17 -11.79 -6.26
CA ASP A 21 -12.14 -13.09 -6.95
C ASP A 21 -10.76 -13.52 -7.47
N GLY A 22 -9.74 -12.65 -7.41
CA GLY A 22 -8.43 -12.91 -8.02
C GLY A 22 -7.24 -13.15 -7.08
N ILE A 23 -7.37 -13.02 -5.75
CA ILE A 23 -6.19 -12.95 -4.88
C ILE A 23 -6.41 -13.67 -3.55
N PHE A 24 -5.74 -14.82 -3.35
CA PHE A 24 -5.46 -15.38 -2.02
C PHE A 24 -4.62 -14.37 -1.23
N ARG A 25 -5.27 -13.44 -0.52
CA ARG A 25 -4.61 -12.46 0.35
C ARG A 25 -4.41 -13.08 1.72
N ILE A 26 -3.26 -13.72 1.95
CA ILE A 26 -2.85 -14.09 3.32
C ILE A 26 -2.56 -12.77 4.06
N TRP A 27 -3.30 -12.53 5.13
CA TRP A 27 -3.07 -11.40 6.02
C TRP A 27 -2.16 -11.84 7.19
N PRO A 28 -1.18 -11.02 7.61
CA PRO A 28 -0.71 -9.80 6.96
C PRO A 28 -0.02 -10.15 5.65
N LEU A 29 -0.19 -9.31 4.63
CA LEU A 29 0.36 -9.47 3.28
C LEU A 29 1.85 -9.82 3.34
N SER A 30 2.16 -11.12 3.33
CA SER A 30 3.51 -11.62 3.32
C SER A 30 4.11 -11.29 1.95
N ILE A 31 5.34 -10.78 2.01
CA ILE A 31 6.11 -10.06 0.97
C ILE A 31 6.53 -11.01 -0.19
N LEU A 32 5.85 -12.13 -0.36
CA LEU A 32 6.29 -13.23 -1.20
C LEU A 32 5.26 -13.47 -2.30
N PHE A 33 5.56 -12.87 -3.45
CA PHE A 33 5.12 -13.28 -4.79
C PHE A 33 3.79 -12.72 -5.34
N CYS A 34 3.57 -11.42 -5.24
CA CYS A 34 2.67 -10.75 -6.18
C CYS A 34 3.35 -9.46 -6.69
N LYS A 35 3.89 -9.50 -7.91
CA LYS A 35 4.72 -8.43 -8.50
C LYS A 35 3.98 -7.08 -8.61
N ASP A 36 2.65 -7.11 -8.60
CA ASP A 36 1.80 -5.93 -8.82
C ASP A 36 0.82 -5.63 -7.68
N GLN A 37 1.03 -6.20 -6.49
CA GLN A 37 0.13 -5.95 -5.36
C GLN A 37 0.48 -4.65 -4.63
N PRO A 38 -0.51 -3.86 -4.17
CA PRO A 38 -0.24 -2.66 -3.38
C PRO A 38 0.61 -2.96 -2.15
N TYR A 39 1.66 -2.17 -1.96
CA TYR A 39 2.55 -2.25 -0.81
C TYR A 39 2.13 -1.24 0.27
N SER A 40 1.79 -1.73 1.47
CA SER A 40 1.48 -0.88 2.61
C SER A 40 2.76 -0.55 3.39
N LEU A 41 3.21 0.71 3.31
CA LEU A 41 4.32 1.24 4.12
C LEU A 41 4.08 1.09 5.63
N LEU A 42 2.83 1.16 6.07
CA LEU A 42 2.45 1.11 7.48
C LEU A 42 2.50 -0.30 8.07
N ASN A 43 2.54 -1.35 7.23
CA ASN A 43 2.68 -2.73 7.69
C ASN A 43 4.13 -3.07 8.04
N LYS A 44 5.11 -2.26 7.58
CA LYS A 44 6.52 -2.40 7.92
C LYS A 44 6.80 -1.74 9.27
N ARG A 45 7.79 -2.28 10.00
CA ARG A 45 8.33 -1.60 11.19
C ARG A 45 8.85 -0.21 10.81
N PRO A 46 8.56 0.85 11.59
CA PRO A 46 9.11 2.17 11.33
C PRO A 46 10.64 2.11 11.27
N TRP A 47 11.21 2.85 10.32
CA TRP A 47 12.65 3.08 10.26
C TRP A 47 13.14 3.90 11.46
N PHE A 48 12.32 4.84 11.92
CA PHE A 48 12.53 5.58 13.16
C PHE A 48 11.22 5.64 13.95
N SER A 49 11.29 5.49 15.28
CA SER A 49 10.13 5.59 16.16
C SER A 49 10.53 6.22 17.49
N SER A 50 9.81 7.25 17.90
CA SER A 50 9.97 7.93 19.18
C SER A 50 8.60 8.38 19.72
N SER A 51 8.55 8.90 20.94
CA SER A 51 7.36 9.55 21.50
C SER A 51 6.87 10.74 20.67
N ARG A 52 7.76 11.36 19.88
CA ARG A 52 7.48 12.52 19.02
C ARG A 52 7.03 12.14 17.62
N GLY A 53 7.02 10.86 17.26
CA GLY A 53 6.58 10.42 15.94
C GLY A 53 7.32 9.22 15.38
N GLN A 54 6.93 8.85 14.17
CA GLN A 54 7.36 7.66 13.46
C GLN A 54 7.67 7.98 12.00
N ILE A 55 8.71 7.36 11.46
CA ILE A 55 9.09 7.45 10.05
C ILE A 55 9.07 6.04 9.46
N TYR A 56 8.35 5.87 8.37
CA TYR A 56 8.28 4.65 7.58
C TYR A 56 8.98 4.89 6.25
N GLN A 57 9.73 3.91 5.77
CA GLN A 57 10.44 4.02 4.50
C GLN A 57 10.44 2.68 3.77
N ALA A 58 10.18 2.73 2.47
CA ALA A 58 10.37 1.62 1.55
C ALA A 58 11.24 2.07 0.37
N GLY A 59 12.24 1.26 0.04
CA GLY A 59 13.10 1.47 -1.12
C GLY A 59 13.11 0.29 -2.07
N SER A 60 14.09 0.28 -2.97
CA SER A 60 14.31 -0.75 -3.97
C SER A 60 14.44 -2.17 -3.42
N ARG A 61 14.88 -2.33 -2.16
CA ARG A 61 14.98 -3.63 -1.48
C ARG A 61 13.66 -4.13 -0.88
N ASP A 62 12.69 -3.23 -0.68
CA ASP A 62 11.45 -3.53 0.03
C ASP A 62 10.29 -3.87 -0.92
N TYR A 63 10.29 -3.31 -2.13
CA TYR A 63 9.23 -3.49 -3.11
C TYR A 63 9.79 -3.42 -4.54
N ALA A 64 9.63 -4.49 -5.31
CA ALA A 64 10.26 -4.64 -6.64
C ALA A 64 9.91 -3.51 -7.63
N PRO A 65 8.68 -2.97 -7.67
CA PRO A 65 8.39 -1.80 -8.51
C PRO A 65 9.21 -0.55 -8.16
N LEU A 66 9.63 -0.37 -6.90
CA LEU A 66 10.52 0.75 -6.53
C LEU A 66 11.93 0.56 -7.06
N HIS A 67 12.40 -0.68 -7.17
CA HIS A 67 13.71 -1.00 -7.74
C HIS A 67 13.80 -0.59 -9.21
N ASN A 68 12.76 -0.86 -9.99
CA ASN A 68 12.75 -0.58 -11.43
C ASN A 68 12.83 0.92 -11.76
N HIS A 69 12.51 1.78 -10.80
CA HIS A 69 12.50 3.24 -10.96
C HIS A 69 13.56 3.95 -10.12
N ASP A 70 14.40 3.22 -9.37
CA ASP A 70 15.34 3.76 -8.39
C ASP A 70 14.69 4.77 -7.43
N LEU A 71 13.52 4.41 -6.90
CA LEU A 71 12.72 5.26 -6.02
C LEU A 71 12.74 4.78 -4.57
N SER A 72 12.57 5.74 -3.67
CA SER A 72 12.23 5.48 -2.28
C SER A 72 10.99 6.29 -1.90
N ILE A 73 10.09 5.68 -1.11
CA ILE A 73 8.90 6.34 -0.57
C ILE A 73 9.03 6.38 0.95
N SER A 74 8.83 7.57 1.52
CA SER A 74 8.87 7.81 2.96
C SER A 74 7.55 8.42 3.43
N PHE A 75 7.11 7.98 4.61
CA PHE A 75 5.95 8.53 5.30
C PHE A 75 6.33 8.90 6.73
N ALA A 76 6.11 10.17 7.10
CA ALA A 76 6.39 10.69 8.43
C ALA A 76 5.09 11.01 9.17
N LYS A 77 4.92 10.39 10.33
CA LYS A 77 3.87 10.71 11.29
C LYS A 77 4.51 11.50 12.43
N ILE A 78 4.19 12.78 12.54
CA ILE A 78 4.70 13.66 13.59
C ILE A 78 3.61 13.81 14.65
N CYS A 79 3.95 13.54 15.92
CA CYS A 79 3.04 13.77 17.04
C CYS A 79 3.17 15.22 17.50
N ALA A 80 2.04 15.90 17.70
CA ALA A 80 1.96 17.25 18.26
C ALA A 80 2.09 17.23 19.78
#